data_AF-A0A2T5ZYC6-F1
#
_entry.id   AF-A0A2T5ZYC6-F1
#
_cell.length_a   1.000
_cell.length_b   1.000
_cell.length_c   1.000
_cell.angle_alpha   90.00
_cell.angle_beta   90.00
_cell.angle_gamma   90.00
#
_symmetry.space_group_name_H-M   'P 1'
#
loop_
_entity.id
_entity.type
_entity.pdbx_description
1 polymer ?
#
loop_
_entity_poly.entity_id
_entity_poly.type
_entity_poly.pdbx_seq_one_letter_code
_entity_poly.pdbx_strand_id
1 'polypeptide(L)'
;DMRRGINFRSGPDFVSVGSNALQAAVMQFGAKQGQFGARMGRTKQKDGGPASRDYFHPLPWGDIPARPFLGLSDTDRSNILDIVREAFEAQVGG
;
A
#
# COMPACT_ATOMS: atom_id res chain seq x y z
N ASP A 1 -9.83 4.33 2.39
CA ASP A 1 -9.65 3.82 1.03
C ASP A 1 -8.19 4.00 0.63
N MET A 2 -7.47 2.93 0.30
CA MET A 2 -6.06 3.00 -0.10
C MET A 2 -5.85 3.82 -1.39
N ARG A 3 -6.87 3.90 -2.26
CA ARG A 3 -6.78 4.70 -3.49
C ARG A 3 -6.59 6.19 -3.23
N ARG A 4 -7.10 6.71 -2.11
CA ARG A 4 -6.94 8.12 -1.70
C ARG A 4 -5.60 8.41 -1.02
N GLY A 5 -4.81 7.39 -0.71
CA GLY A 5 -3.50 7.53 -0.06
C GLY A 5 -2.32 7.58 -1.03
N ILE A 6 -2.56 7.58 -2.33
CA ILE A 6 -1.53 7.68 -3.37
C ILE A 6 -1.23 9.15 -3.61
N ASN A 7 0.03 9.53 -3.47
CA ASN A 7 0.55 10.88 -3.67
C ASN A 7 1.57 10.85 -4.81
N PHE A 8 1.67 11.94 -5.58
CA PHE A 8 2.70 12.08 -6.58
C PHE A 8 3.32 13.47 -6.58
N ARG A 9 4.56 13.56 -7.08
CA ARG A 9 5.29 14.81 -7.35
C ARG A 9 5.98 14.66 -8.70
N SER A 10 5.86 15.65 -9.57
CA SER A 10 6.57 15.67 -10.86
C SER A 10 7.49 16.90 -10.98
N GLY A 11 8.47 16.77 -11.86
CA GLY A 11 9.32 17.86 -12.34
C GLY A 11 9.61 17.67 -13.84
N PRO A 12 10.51 18.47 -14.43
CA PRO A 12 10.78 18.43 -15.87
C PRO A 12 11.23 17.06 -16.40
N ASP A 13 11.87 16.26 -15.56
CA ASP A 13 12.53 15.00 -15.93
C ASP A 13 12.18 13.83 -14.98
N PHE A 14 11.25 14.03 -14.05
CA PHE A 14 10.89 12.99 -13.09
C PHE A 14 9.40 13.00 -12.71
N VAL A 15 8.94 11.81 -12.32
CA VAL A 15 7.72 11.65 -11.52
C VAL A 15 8.04 10.71 -10.36
N SER A 16 7.61 11.10 -9.16
CA SER A 16 7.66 10.29 -7.95
C SER A 16 6.22 9.98 -7.54
N VAL A 17 5.91 8.71 -7.29
CA VAL A 17 4.60 8.24 -6.85
C VAL A 17 4.80 7.38 -5.61
N GLY A 18 3.96 7.57 -4.58
CA GLY A 18 4.09 6.81 -3.33
C GLY A 18 2.85 6.93 -2.44
N SER A 19 2.92 6.35 -1.24
CA SER A 19 1.85 6.45 -0.25
C SER A 19 2.42 6.70 1.15
N ASN A 20 1.72 7.50 1.94
CA ASN A 20 2.00 7.70 3.36
C ASN A 20 1.41 6.59 4.24
N ALA A 21 0.70 5.62 3.67
CA ALA A 21 0.17 4.48 4.42
C ALA A 21 1.33 3.59 4.89
N LEU A 22 1.41 3.33 6.20
CA LEU A 22 2.44 2.46 6.79
C LEU A 22 2.49 1.08 6.10
N GLN A 23 1.33 0.55 5.72
CA GLN A 23 1.21 -0.74 5.04
C GLN A 23 1.84 -0.75 3.63
N ALA A 24 2.00 0.42 2.99
CA ALA A 24 2.59 0.51 1.65
C ALA A 24 4.08 0.12 1.65
N ALA A 25 4.78 0.41 2.74
CA ALA A 25 6.19 0.05 2.91
C ALA A 25 6.39 -1.43 3.29
N VAL A 26 5.39 -2.06 3.94
CA VAL A 26 5.47 -3.42 4.48
C VAL A 26 5.76 -4.47 3.41
N MET A 27 5.28 -4.26 2.18
CA MET A 27 5.57 -5.19 1.09
C MET A 27 7.08 -5.32 0.83
N GLN A 28 7.82 -4.21 0.90
CA GLN A 28 9.25 -4.19 0.57
C GLN A 28 10.14 -4.40 1.79
N PHE A 29 9.71 -3.92 2.97
CA PHE A 29 10.54 -3.95 4.18
C PHE A 29 10.11 -5.00 5.21
N GLY A 30 8.94 -5.62 5.03
CA GLY A 30 8.35 -6.51 6.01
C GLY A 30 7.79 -5.76 7.23
N ALA A 31 7.34 -6.53 8.21
CA ALA A 31 6.89 -6.05 9.51
C ALA A 31 6.92 -7.16 10.56
N LYS A 32 7.18 -6.83 11.83
CA LYS A 32 7.07 -7.75 12.96
C LYS A 32 5.62 -7.88 13.44
N GLN A 33 5.27 -9.03 14.01
CA GLN A 33 3.98 -9.22 14.66
C GLN A 33 3.71 -8.09 15.66
N GLY A 34 2.52 -7.48 15.58
CA GLY A 34 2.12 -6.39 16.48
C GLY A 34 2.82 -5.05 16.27
N GLN A 35 3.65 -4.88 15.23
CA GLN A 35 4.36 -3.63 14.95
C GLN A 35 3.43 -2.41 14.75
N PHE A 36 2.17 -2.63 14.39
CA PHE A 36 1.14 -1.60 14.24
C PHE A 36 0.10 -1.61 15.37
N GLY A 37 0.47 -2.19 16.52
CA GLY A 37 -0.39 -2.32 17.69
C GLY A 37 -1.26 -3.57 17.65
N ALA A 38 -2.40 -3.51 18.34
CA ALA A 38 -3.33 -4.62 18.44
C ALA A 38 -4.77 -4.12 18.49
N ARG A 39 -5.68 -4.92 17.91
CA ARG A 39 -7.11 -4.74 18.10
C ARG A 39 -7.51 -5.45 19.39
N MET A 40 -8.07 -4.70 20.33
CA MET A 40 -8.57 -5.22 21.59
C MET A 40 -10.01 -4.83 21.80
N GLY A 41 -10.75 -5.63 22.57
CA GLY A 41 -12.10 -5.30 22.99
C GLY A 41 -12.85 -6.52 23.49
N ARG A 42 -14.18 -6.37 23.55
CA ARG A 42 -15.08 -7.46 23.92
C ARG A 42 -15.87 -7.94 22.71
N THR A 43 -16.11 -9.24 22.63
CA THR A 43 -17.01 -9.80 21.62
C THR A 43 -18.43 -9.31 21.89
N LYS A 44 -19.18 -9.03 20.82
CA LYS A 44 -20.58 -8.63 20.94
C LYS A 44 -21.40 -9.80 21.51
N GLN A 45 -22.10 -9.56 22.61
CA GLN A 45 -23.07 -10.53 23.14
C GLN A 45 -24.23 -10.66 22.15
N LYS A 46 -24.57 -11.89 21.81
CA LYS A 46 -25.71 -12.23 20.94
C LYS A 46 -26.76 -12.88 21.82
N ASP A 47 -28.04 -12.59 21.59
CA ASP A 47 -29.13 -13.23 22.33
C ASP A 47 -29.10 -14.75 22.11
N GLY A 48 -29.13 -15.53 23.21
CA GLY A 48 -28.96 -16.99 23.19
C GLY A 48 -27.55 -17.48 22.83
N GLY A 49 -26.58 -16.57 22.62
CA GLY A 49 -25.19 -16.89 22.31
C GLY A 49 -24.29 -16.97 23.55
N PRO A 50 -23.02 -17.39 23.36
CA PRO A 50 -22.04 -17.41 24.44
C PRO A 50 -21.81 -15.99 25.00
N ALA A 51 -21.49 -15.91 26.29
CA ALA A 51 -21.19 -14.66 26.96
C ALA A 51 -20.06 -13.88 26.26
N SER A 52 -20.13 -12.54 26.34
CA SER A 52 -19.09 -11.66 25.80
C SER A 52 -17.71 -11.97 26.41
N ARG A 53 -16.69 -12.11 25.55
CA ARG A 53 -15.30 -12.43 25.91
C ARG A 53 -14.35 -11.32 25.47
N ASP A 54 -13.33 -11.06 26.26
CA ASP A 54 -12.24 -10.16 25.86
C ASP A 54 -11.41 -10.81 24.74
N TYR A 55 -10.92 -10.00 23.79
CA TYR A 55 -10.04 -10.43 22.72
C TYR A 55 -8.85 -9.48 22.54
N PHE A 56 -7.76 -10.05 22.02
CA PHE A 56 -6.54 -9.35 21.64
C PHE A 56 -6.04 -9.92 20.32
N HIS A 57 -5.89 -9.08 19.29
CA HIS A 57 -5.38 -9.46 17.98
C HIS A 57 -4.25 -8.51 17.55
N PRO A 58 -2.98 -8.96 17.52
CA PRO A 58 -1.88 -8.12 17.07
C PRO A 58 -1.99 -7.78 15.58
N LEU A 59 -1.46 -6.62 15.19
CA LEU A 59 -1.46 -6.11 13.83
C LEU A 59 -0.01 -5.81 13.42
N PRO A 60 0.60 -6.58 12.50
CA PRO A 60 0.09 -7.80 11.89
C PRO A 60 -0.01 -8.97 12.91
N TRP A 61 -0.81 -9.97 12.55
CA TRP A 61 -1.10 -11.16 13.36
C TRP A 61 0.07 -12.17 13.40
N GLY A 62 1.07 -11.98 12.54
CA GLY A 62 2.34 -12.69 12.51
C GLY A 62 3.39 -11.85 11.80
N ASP A 63 4.62 -12.34 11.76
CA ASP A 63 5.71 -11.69 11.03
C ASP A 63 5.45 -11.68 9.51
N ILE A 64 5.75 -10.55 8.87
CA ILE A 64 5.69 -10.35 7.43
C ILE A 64 7.12 -10.20 6.91
N PRO A 65 7.62 -11.10 6.06
CA PRO A 65 8.95 -10.97 5.47
C PRO A 65 8.99 -9.88 4.39
N ALA A 66 10.14 -9.23 4.25
CA ALA A 66 10.44 -8.32 3.15
C ALA A 66 10.33 -9.03 1.79
N ARG A 67 9.77 -8.35 0.79
CA ARG A 67 9.80 -8.79 -0.61
C ARG A 67 10.82 -7.92 -1.38
N PRO A 68 11.54 -8.48 -2.37
CA PRO A 68 12.39 -7.69 -3.25
C PRO A 68 11.56 -6.68 -4.06
N PHE A 69 12.18 -5.54 -4.36
CA PHE A 69 11.63 -4.62 -5.34
C PHE A 69 11.55 -5.31 -6.69
N LEU A 70 10.33 -5.36 -7.25
CA LEU A 70 10.15 -5.77 -8.63
C LEU A 70 10.50 -4.56 -9.51
N GLY A 71 11.54 -4.70 -10.32
CA GLY A 71 11.87 -3.70 -11.34
C GLY A 71 10.83 -3.68 -12.46
N LEU A 72 11.01 -2.77 -13.42
CA LEU A 72 10.25 -2.76 -14.66
C LEU A 72 10.88 -3.75 -15.63
N SER A 73 10.05 -4.54 -16.33
CA SER A 73 10.54 -5.28 -17.49
C SER A 73 10.92 -4.30 -18.61
N ASP A 74 11.72 -4.75 -19.58
CA ASP A 74 12.07 -3.92 -20.75
C ASP A 74 10.81 -3.49 -21.53
N THR A 75 9.84 -4.40 -21.64
CA THR A 75 8.54 -4.12 -22.27
C THR A 75 7.77 -3.06 -21.51
N ASP A 76 7.65 -3.18 -20.18
CA ASP A 76 6.94 -2.18 -19.37
C ASP A 76 7.64 -0.83 -19.44
N ARG A 77 8.98 -0.81 -19.47
CA ARG A 77 9.77 0.41 -19.64
C ARG A 77 9.44 1.11 -20.96
N SER A 78 9.39 0.37 -22.06
CA SER A 78 9.01 0.93 -23.37
C SER A 78 7.60 1.51 -23.32
N ASN A 79 6.63 0.72 -22.84
CA ASN A 79 5.22 1.12 -22.78
C ASN A 79 5.02 2.39 -21.95
N ILE A 80 5.71 2.51 -20.80
CA ILE A 80 5.65 3.70 -19.95
C ILE A 80 6.19 4.93 -20.69
N LEU A 81 7.32 4.79 -21.39
CA LEU A 81 7.92 5.89 -22.14
C LEU A 81 7.05 6.33 -23.33
N ASP A 82 6.38 5.40 -23.98
CA ASP A 82 5.46 5.70 -25.08
C ASP A 82 4.24 6.48 -24.57
N ILE A 83 3.66 6.08 -23.43
CA ILE A 83 2.56 6.81 -22.79
C ILE A 83 3.00 8.24 -22.41
N VAL A 84 4.19 8.40 -21.83
CA VAL A 84 4.73 9.72 -21.46
C VAL A 84 4.95 10.59 -22.70
N ARG A 85 5.46 10.01 -23.78
CA ARG A 85 5.67 10.72 -25.06
C ARG A 85 4.33 11.18 -25.65
N GLU A 86 3.36 10.29 -25.76
CA GLU A 86 2.03 10.60 -26.29
C GLU A 86 1.37 11.73 -25.50
N ALA A 87 1.43 11.66 -24.16
CA ALA A 87 0.90 12.70 -23.29
C ALA A 87 1.61 14.05 -23.48
N PHE A 88 2.94 14.04 -23.67
CA PHE A 88 3.72 15.25 -23.91
C PHE A 88 3.38 15.88 -25.27
N GLU A 89 3.31 15.08 -26.33
CA GLU A 89 2.95 15.53 -27.67
C GLU A 89 1.54 16.13 -27.70
N ALA A 90 0.57 15.52 -27.01
CA ALA A 90 -0.77 16.05 -26.87
C ALA A 90 -0.82 17.43 -26.17
N GLN A 91 0.12 17.69 -25.24
CA GLN A 91 0.19 18.96 -24.50
C GLN A 91 0.89 20.08 -25.30
N VAL A 92 1.83 19.73 -26.18
CA VAL A 92 2.63 20.69 -26.97
C VAL A 92 2.00 20.99 -28.34
N GLY A 93 1.24 20.04 -28.89
CA GLY A 93 0.53 20.20 -30.17
C GLY A 93 -0.84 20.87 -30.06
N GLY A 94 -1.26 21.29 -28.87
CA GLY A 94 -2.50 22.04 -28.59
C GLY A 94 -2.29 23.52 -28.39
#